data_AF-A0A373A4V0-F1
#
_entry.id   AF-A0A373A4V0-F1
#
_cell.length_a   1.000
_cell.length_b   1.000
_cell.length_c   1.000
_cell.angle_alpha   90.00
_cell.angle_beta   90.00
_cell.angle_gamma   90.00
#
_symmetry.space_group_name_H-M   'P 1'
#
loop_
_entity.id
_entity.type
_entity.pdbx_description
1 polymer ?
#
loop_
_entity_poly.entity_id
_entity_poly.type
_entity_poly.pdbx_seq_one_letter_code
_entity_poly.pdbx_strand_id
1 'polypeptide(L)'
;MRGIEWAAFALTAGVVAAGWASVRGRVRRRRVLVRARGGEGIGRRTRAAALVVERRRRLLVAGVAGITAAVLLGGGRGLAVGVLLAVGVHRWSARVRSPADRRAAREEELLTRQLPLGAELLAACLGSAALPSEAVSAVGRSVGAPLGPRLAAIGAELALGAPPELCWHRLGEQHPSLAPLARCLERSSLGGVPAAGPLIGLAQGQRTAAARAAHTRVRRAAVLATAPLGLCFLPAFVLIGVVPVVVGLTSRFAQAM
;
A
#
# COMPACT_ATOMS: atom_id res chain seq x y z
N MET A 1 3.86 7.04 -52.87
CA MET A 1 3.02 6.82 -51.67
C MET A 1 3.65 5.89 -50.60
N ARG A 2 4.75 5.16 -50.86
CA ARG A 2 5.40 4.28 -49.84
C ARG A 2 6.37 4.98 -48.87
N GLY A 3 6.76 6.24 -49.12
CA GLY A 3 7.79 6.94 -48.32
C GLY A 3 7.31 7.51 -46.97
N ILE A 4 5.99 7.72 -46.81
CA ILE A 4 5.42 8.34 -45.59
C ILE A 4 5.36 7.34 -44.43
N GLU A 5 5.25 6.04 -44.73
CA GLU A 5 5.15 4.99 -43.70
C GLU A 5 6.50 4.68 -43.03
N TRP A 6 7.61 4.86 -43.75
CA TRP A 6 8.96 4.67 -43.21
C TRP A 6 9.38 5.81 -42.27
N ALA A 7 8.94 7.05 -42.54
CA ALA A 7 9.18 8.19 -41.67
C ALA A 7 8.42 8.06 -40.32
N ALA A 8 7.20 7.50 -40.36
CA ALA A 8 6.40 7.21 -39.17
C ALA A 8 7.01 6.09 -38.29
N PHE A 9 7.62 5.07 -38.90
CA PHE A 9 8.33 4.01 -38.17
C PHE A 9 9.64 4.49 -37.54
N ALA A 10 10.41 5.36 -38.22
CA ALA A 10 11.64 5.91 -37.68
C ALA A 10 11.40 6.84 -36.47
N LEU A 11 10.32 7.63 -36.50
CA LEU A 11 9.96 8.54 -35.39
C LEU A 11 9.42 7.79 -34.17
N THR A 12 8.69 6.69 -34.37
CA THR A 12 8.20 5.85 -33.25
C THR A 12 9.33 5.09 -32.55
N ALA A 13 10.36 4.63 -33.28
CA ALA A 13 11.55 4.01 -32.70
C ALA A 13 12.39 4.99 -31.85
N GLY A 14 12.50 6.25 -32.29
CA GLY A 14 13.24 7.30 -31.57
C GLY A 14 12.60 7.68 -30.21
N VAL A 15 11.26 7.72 -30.15
CA VAL A 15 10.53 8.06 -28.91
C VAL A 15 10.62 6.92 -27.88
N VAL A 16 10.59 5.66 -28.33
CA VAL A 16 10.76 4.49 -27.45
C VAL A 16 12.19 4.40 -26.91
N ALA A 17 13.20 4.70 -27.73
CA ALA A 17 14.61 4.72 -27.32
C ALA A 17 14.92 5.84 -26.31
N ALA A 18 14.38 7.05 -26.51
CA ALA A 18 14.52 8.17 -25.58
C ALA A 18 13.82 7.88 -24.23
N GLY A 19 12.65 7.21 -24.29
CA GLY A 19 11.94 6.71 -23.11
C GLY A 19 12.79 5.73 -22.30
N TRP A 20 13.43 4.76 -22.96
CA TRP A 20 14.29 3.76 -22.32
C TRP A 20 15.59 4.34 -21.74
N ALA A 21 16.24 5.30 -22.41
CA ALA A 21 17.46 5.95 -21.93
C ALA A 21 17.22 6.77 -20.64
N SER A 22 16.04 7.40 -20.51
CA SER A 22 15.64 8.17 -19.32
C SER A 22 15.38 7.31 -18.06
N VAL A 23 15.19 5.99 -18.26
CA VAL A 23 14.94 5.01 -17.19
C VAL A 23 16.26 4.43 -16.66
N ARG A 24 17.27 4.18 -17.53
CA ARG A 24 18.57 3.62 -17.10
C ARG A 24 19.50 4.62 -16.39
N GLY A 25 19.43 5.91 -16.70
CA GLY A 25 20.34 6.93 -16.11
C GLY A 25 20.14 7.24 -14.62
N ARG A 26 19.04 6.80 -13.99
CA ARG A 26 18.67 7.20 -12.61
C ARG A 26 19.03 6.21 -11.51
N VAL A 27 19.59 5.04 -11.84
CA VAL A 27 19.99 4.04 -10.83
C VAL A 27 21.31 4.39 -10.12
N ARG A 28 22.12 5.31 -10.67
CA ARG A 28 23.51 5.55 -10.19
C ARG A 28 23.70 6.75 -9.24
N ARG A 29 22.72 7.64 -9.03
CA ARG A 29 22.95 8.96 -8.35
C ARG A 29 22.22 9.21 -7.03
N ARG A 30 21.69 8.19 -6.35
CA ARG A 30 21.03 8.36 -5.02
C ARG A 30 21.66 7.56 -3.88
N ARG A 31 22.95 7.23 -3.98
CA ARG A 31 23.75 6.68 -2.87
C ARG A 31 24.33 7.74 -1.92
N VAL A 32 24.15 9.05 -2.15
CA VAL A 32 24.98 10.07 -1.47
C VAL A 32 24.26 10.94 -0.42
N LEU A 33 22.94 10.88 -0.23
CA LEU A 33 22.26 11.85 0.68
C LEU A 33 21.40 11.25 1.81
N VAL A 34 21.69 10.03 2.26
CA VAL A 34 20.98 9.43 3.43
C VAL A 34 21.92 9.23 4.64
N ARG A 35 23.00 10.02 4.73
CA ARG A 35 23.88 10.02 5.92
C ARG A 35 23.60 11.13 6.93
N ALA A 36 22.60 11.98 6.71
CA ALA A 36 22.23 12.97 7.73
C ALA A 36 21.10 12.44 8.63
N ARG A 37 21.53 11.91 9.78
CA ARG A 37 20.73 11.66 10.99
C ARG A 37 20.27 12.99 11.60
N GLY A 38 19.13 12.96 12.30
CA GLY A 38 18.78 13.90 13.37
C GLY A 38 17.79 15.01 12.98
N GLY A 39 16.52 14.86 13.37
CA GLY A 39 15.53 15.93 13.31
C GLY A 39 14.16 15.48 12.78
N GLU A 40 13.40 14.71 13.56
CA GLU A 40 12.06 14.21 13.18
C GLU A 40 11.00 15.32 13.01
N GLY A 41 11.24 16.54 13.50
CA GLY A 41 10.30 17.68 13.36
C GLY A 41 10.31 18.39 12.00
N ILE A 42 11.46 18.48 11.33
CA ILE A 42 11.63 19.27 10.08
C ILE A 42 11.25 18.45 8.83
N GLY A 43 11.13 17.13 8.97
CA GLY A 43 10.82 16.20 7.89
C GLY A 43 9.38 16.27 7.36
N ARG A 44 8.40 16.71 8.17
CA ARG A 44 6.97 16.67 7.77
C ARG A 44 6.63 17.75 6.73
N ARG A 45 7.09 18.99 6.91
CA ARG A 45 6.89 20.10 5.96
C ARG A 45 7.64 19.90 4.63
N THR A 46 8.87 19.40 4.70
CA THR A 46 9.69 19.09 3.52
C THR A 46 9.14 17.91 2.72
N ARG A 47 8.57 16.88 3.38
CA ARG A 47 7.87 15.77 2.71
C ARG A 47 6.59 16.21 2.01
N ALA A 48 5.78 17.07 2.63
CA ALA A 48 4.55 17.58 2.02
C ALA A 48 4.85 18.37 0.74
N ALA A 49 5.85 19.26 0.75
CA ALA A 49 6.29 19.99 -0.44
C ALA A 49 6.83 19.06 -1.53
N ALA A 50 7.63 18.05 -1.17
CA ALA A 50 8.17 17.08 -2.12
C ALA A 50 7.09 16.21 -2.79
N LEU A 51 6.03 15.84 -2.07
CA LEU A 51 4.89 15.09 -2.61
C LEU A 51 4.05 15.92 -3.58
N VAL A 52 3.86 17.21 -3.30
CA VAL A 52 3.14 18.14 -4.18
C VAL A 52 3.90 18.35 -5.50
N VAL A 53 5.21 18.56 -5.44
CA VAL A 53 6.07 18.74 -6.63
C VAL A 53 6.09 17.48 -7.50
N GLU A 54 6.18 16.30 -6.88
CA GLU A 54 6.18 15.01 -7.58
C GLU A 54 4.81 14.71 -8.23
N ARG A 55 3.70 15.08 -7.58
CA ARG A 55 2.34 14.97 -8.13
C ARG A 55 2.13 15.91 -9.32
N ARG A 56 2.60 17.16 -9.22
CA ARG A 56 2.52 18.16 -10.30
C ARG A 56 3.37 17.74 -11.50
N ARG A 57 4.58 17.21 -11.28
CA ARG A 57 5.44 16.67 -12.34
C ARG A 57 4.82 15.47 -13.06
N ARG A 58 4.12 14.58 -12.33
CA ARG A 58 3.42 13.43 -12.93
C ARG A 58 2.23 13.83 -13.79
N LEU A 59 1.46 14.83 -13.33
CA LEU A 59 0.36 15.41 -14.10
C LEU A 59 0.86 16.09 -15.38
N LEU A 60 1.97 16.82 -15.31
CA LEU A 60 2.59 17.46 -16.48
C LEU A 60 3.12 16.44 -17.49
N VAL A 61 3.78 15.37 -17.04
CA VAL A 61 4.27 14.30 -17.95
C VAL A 61 3.12 13.52 -18.58
N ALA A 62 2.04 13.25 -17.84
CA ALA A 62 0.84 12.59 -18.37
C ALA A 62 0.07 13.48 -19.35
N GLY A 63 -0.03 14.79 -19.07
CA GLY A 63 -0.66 15.76 -19.94
C GLY A 63 0.12 15.94 -21.24
N VAL A 64 1.44 16.11 -21.17
CA VAL A 64 2.30 16.26 -22.36
C VAL A 64 2.23 15.01 -23.23
N ALA A 65 2.31 13.80 -22.67
CA ALA A 65 2.22 12.55 -23.41
C ALA A 65 0.84 12.33 -24.08
N GLY A 66 -0.25 12.72 -23.41
CA GLY A 66 -1.59 12.68 -23.98
C GLY A 66 -1.79 13.68 -25.12
N ILE A 67 -1.25 14.89 -24.97
CA ILE A 67 -1.31 15.95 -26.00
C ILE A 67 -0.46 15.57 -27.21
N THR A 68 0.74 14.98 -27.01
CA THR A 68 1.58 14.54 -28.15
C THR A 68 0.88 13.44 -28.96
N ALA A 69 0.24 12.47 -28.29
CA ALA A 69 -0.50 11.41 -28.97
C ALA A 69 -1.74 11.93 -29.73
N ALA A 70 -2.45 12.92 -29.17
CA ALA A 70 -3.63 13.51 -29.81
C ALA A 70 -3.28 14.32 -31.06
N VAL A 71 -2.14 15.04 -31.05
CA VAL A 71 -1.67 15.85 -32.19
C VAL A 71 -1.13 14.98 -33.33
N LEU A 72 -0.53 13.82 -33.02
CA LEU A 72 0.07 12.93 -34.03
C LEU A 72 -0.92 12.07 -34.83
N LEU A 73 -2.09 11.72 -34.27
CA LEU A 73 -3.03 10.81 -34.95
C LEU A 73 -4.16 11.52 -35.72
N GLY A 74 -4.51 12.76 -35.38
CA GLY A 74 -5.56 13.52 -36.08
C GLY A 74 -6.99 12.94 -35.98
N GLY A 75 -8.00 13.82 -36.00
CA GLY A 75 -9.42 13.44 -35.98
C GLY A 75 -9.96 12.89 -34.65
N GLY A 76 -11.26 12.56 -34.61
CA GLY A 76 -11.95 12.14 -33.38
C GLY A 76 -11.42 10.85 -32.72
N ARG A 77 -10.81 9.96 -33.52
CA ARG A 77 -10.17 8.73 -33.02
C ARG A 77 -8.88 9.02 -32.24
N GLY A 78 -8.11 10.03 -32.64
CA GLY A 78 -6.92 10.47 -31.89
C GLY A 78 -7.25 11.05 -30.51
N LEU A 79 -8.40 11.72 -30.39
CA LEU A 79 -8.88 12.28 -29.14
C LEU A 79 -9.32 11.18 -28.15
N ALA A 80 -10.03 10.15 -28.63
CA ALA A 80 -10.42 9.00 -27.82
C ALA A 80 -9.20 8.20 -27.31
N VAL A 81 -8.21 7.93 -28.17
CA VAL A 81 -6.98 7.20 -27.79
C VAL A 81 -6.10 8.04 -26.87
N GLY A 82 -5.97 9.34 -27.12
CA GLY A 82 -5.22 10.26 -26.25
C GLY A 82 -5.81 10.36 -24.84
N VAL A 83 -7.13 10.42 -24.72
CA VAL A 83 -7.82 10.39 -23.41
C VAL A 83 -7.61 9.05 -22.71
N LEU A 84 -7.73 7.92 -23.43
CA LEU A 84 -7.49 6.59 -22.86
C LEU A 84 -6.05 6.42 -22.36
N LEU A 85 -5.06 6.90 -23.11
CA LEU A 85 -3.66 6.87 -22.69
C LEU A 85 -3.39 7.84 -21.54
N ALA A 86 -3.95 9.05 -21.55
CA ALA A 86 -3.81 10.00 -20.45
C ALA A 86 -4.44 9.45 -19.15
N VAL A 87 -5.62 8.84 -19.24
CA VAL A 87 -6.27 8.15 -18.11
C VAL A 87 -5.45 6.93 -17.70
N GLY A 88 -4.95 6.13 -18.65
CA GLY A 88 -4.09 4.98 -18.39
C GLY A 88 -2.81 5.36 -17.65
N VAL A 89 -2.10 6.38 -18.12
CA VAL A 89 -0.87 6.92 -17.52
C VAL A 89 -1.18 7.62 -16.19
N HIS A 90 -2.29 8.35 -16.07
CA HIS A 90 -2.70 8.95 -14.80
C HIS A 90 -3.01 7.87 -13.75
N ARG A 91 -3.75 6.83 -14.12
CA ARG A 91 -4.04 5.70 -13.24
C ARG A 91 -2.80 4.87 -12.93
N TRP A 92 -1.91 4.67 -13.89
CA TRP A 92 -0.65 3.95 -13.67
C TRP A 92 0.33 4.74 -12.82
N SER A 93 0.49 6.05 -13.07
CA SER A 93 1.34 6.93 -12.27
C SER A 93 0.80 7.15 -10.85
N ALA A 94 -0.52 7.13 -10.66
CA ALA A 94 -1.16 7.07 -9.34
C ALA A 94 -0.91 5.72 -8.63
N ARG A 95 -0.76 4.62 -9.40
CA ARG A 95 -0.35 3.32 -8.83
C ARG A 95 1.14 3.24 -8.52
N VAL A 96 2.01 3.94 -9.26
CA VAL A 96 3.46 3.97 -9.03
C VAL A 96 3.77 4.81 -7.79
N ARG A 97 3.60 4.24 -6.60
CA ARG A 97 3.99 4.86 -5.33
C ARG A 97 5.46 5.27 -5.35
N SER A 98 5.76 6.45 -4.81
CA SER A 98 7.13 6.93 -4.65
C SER A 98 7.95 5.90 -3.85
N PRO A 99 9.25 5.73 -4.10
CA PRO A 99 10.09 4.88 -3.27
C PRO A 99 10.04 5.24 -1.78
N ALA A 100 9.77 6.51 -1.43
CA ALA A 100 9.56 6.93 -0.05
C ALA A 100 8.25 6.35 0.53
N ASP A 101 7.15 6.47 -0.19
CA ASP A 101 5.84 5.93 0.23
C ASP A 101 5.88 4.41 0.39
N ARG A 102 6.61 3.71 -0.49
CA ARG A 102 6.80 2.25 -0.36
C ARG A 102 7.57 1.88 0.90
N ARG A 103 8.55 2.69 1.31
CA ARG A 103 9.31 2.47 2.55
C ARG A 103 8.42 2.71 3.77
N ALA A 104 7.66 3.81 3.78
CA ALA A 104 6.72 4.11 4.86
C ALA A 104 5.64 3.02 5.00
N ALA A 105 5.07 2.54 3.89
CA ALA A 105 4.10 1.46 3.92
C ALA A 105 4.69 0.13 4.44
N ARG A 106 5.94 -0.19 4.09
CA ARG A 106 6.65 -1.37 4.62
C ARG A 106 6.91 -1.23 6.11
N GLU A 107 7.32 -0.05 6.56
CA GLU A 107 7.55 0.22 7.98
C GLU A 107 6.25 0.06 8.79
N GLU A 108 5.15 0.58 8.29
CA GLU A 108 3.81 0.43 8.90
C GLU A 108 3.35 -1.03 8.96
N GLU A 109 3.62 -1.80 7.88
CA GLU A 109 3.35 -3.24 7.87
C GLU A 109 4.20 -3.99 8.91
N LEU A 110 5.48 -3.63 9.06
CA LEU A 110 6.36 -4.22 10.07
C LEU A 110 5.89 -3.86 11.49
N LEU A 111 5.46 -2.63 11.73
CA LEU A 111 4.86 -2.22 13.02
C LEU A 111 3.62 -3.06 13.33
N THR A 112 2.73 -3.24 12.36
CA THR A 112 1.53 -4.08 12.52
C THR A 112 1.90 -5.52 12.90
N ARG A 113 2.96 -6.08 12.29
CA ARG A 113 3.44 -7.44 12.59
C ARG A 113 4.13 -7.55 13.96
N GLN A 114 4.84 -6.51 14.39
CA GLN A 114 5.56 -6.49 15.67
C GLN A 114 4.66 -6.14 16.87
N LEU A 115 3.54 -5.47 16.63
CA LEU A 115 2.60 -5.04 17.66
C LEU A 115 2.13 -6.15 18.61
N PRO A 116 1.66 -7.34 18.17
CA PRO A 116 1.21 -8.37 19.10
C PRO A 116 2.34 -8.87 20.01
N LEU A 117 3.57 -9.01 19.49
CA LEU A 117 4.74 -9.38 20.28
C LEU A 117 5.09 -8.27 21.28
N GLY A 118 5.14 -7.01 20.84
CA GLY A 118 5.42 -5.88 21.71
C GLY A 118 4.39 -5.72 22.83
N ALA A 119 3.10 -5.94 22.53
CA ALA A 119 2.02 -5.90 23.50
C ALA A 119 2.15 -7.00 24.56
N GLU A 120 2.50 -8.24 24.18
CA GLU A 120 2.71 -9.34 25.12
C GLU A 120 3.94 -9.12 26.01
N LEU A 121 5.04 -8.65 25.44
CA LEU A 121 6.25 -8.33 26.21
C LEU A 121 5.99 -7.18 27.19
N LEU A 122 5.27 -6.14 26.76
CA LEU A 122 4.85 -5.06 27.66
C LEU A 122 3.89 -5.56 28.74
N ALA A 123 2.94 -6.45 28.40
CA ALA A 123 2.04 -7.05 29.38
C ALA A 123 2.82 -7.85 30.44
N ALA A 124 3.81 -8.64 30.01
CA ALA A 124 4.66 -9.41 30.92
C ALA A 124 5.49 -8.50 31.83
N CYS A 125 6.16 -7.48 31.29
CA CYS A 125 6.99 -6.56 32.09
C CYS A 125 6.16 -5.68 33.04
N LEU A 126 5.02 -5.15 32.58
CA LEU A 126 4.15 -4.34 33.44
C LEU A 126 3.42 -5.19 34.48
N GLY A 127 3.15 -6.46 34.17
CA GLY A 127 2.58 -7.42 35.12
C GLY A 127 3.55 -7.82 36.24
N SER A 128 4.86 -7.74 36.01
CA SER A 128 5.89 -8.05 37.02
C SER A 128 6.25 -6.87 37.92
N ALA A 129 5.36 -5.89 38.08
CA ALA A 129 5.55 -4.68 38.90
C ALA A 129 6.77 -3.82 38.50
N ALA A 130 7.19 -3.85 37.24
CA ALA A 130 8.26 -2.95 36.76
C ALA A 130 7.74 -1.52 36.57
N LEU A 131 8.63 -0.52 36.76
CA LEU A 131 8.30 0.86 36.42
C LEU A 131 8.00 0.96 34.91
N PRO A 132 7.01 1.75 34.47
CA PRO A 132 6.66 1.88 33.05
C PRO A 132 7.82 2.27 32.14
N SER A 133 8.70 3.16 32.60
CA SER A 133 9.91 3.57 31.88
C SER A 133 10.89 2.41 31.67
N GLU A 134 11.10 1.58 32.69
CA GLU A 134 11.97 0.39 32.64
C GLU A 134 11.39 -0.70 31.77
N ALA A 135 10.10 -1.02 31.94
CA ALA A 135 9.39 -2.02 31.14
C ALA A 135 9.48 -1.69 29.66
N VAL A 136 9.16 -0.46 29.28
CA VAL A 136 9.13 -0.03 27.88
C VAL A 136 10.54 0.02 27.29
N SER A 137 11.53 0.46 28.08
CA SER A 137 12.94 0.43 27.65
C SER A 137 13.46 -0.99 27.46
N ALA A 138 13.11 -1.92 28.37
CA ALA A 138 13.49 -3.32 28.27
C ALA A 138 12.89 -3.97 27.02
N VAL A 139 11.60 -3.78 26.77
CA VAL A 139 10.94 -4.27 25.53
C VAL A 139 11.54 -3.60 24.29
N GLY A 140 11.85 -2.30 24.35
CA GLY A 140 12.46 -1.56 23.26
C GLY A 140 13.85 -2.09 22.86
N ARG A 141 14.62 -2.61 23.82
CA ARG A 141 15.92 -3.27 23.55
C ARG A 141 15.75 -4.69 23.00
N SER A 142 14.69 -5.40 23.40
CA SER A 142 14.43 -6.78 22.99
C SER A 142 13.79 -6.89 21.60
N VAL A 143 13.07 -5.86 21.15
CA VAL A 143 12.39 -5.86 19.84
C VAL A 143 13.23 -5.13 18.80
N GLY A 144 13.31 -5.67 17.58
CA GLY A 144 14.01 -5.01 16.47
C GLY A 144 13.30 -3.75 15.96
N ALA A 145 13.94 -3.04 15.03
CA ALA A 145 13.29 -1.97 14.28
C ALA A 145 12.11 -2.52 13.45
N PRO A 146 11.04 -1.73 13.20
CA PRO A 146 10.85 -0.33 13.61
C PRO A 146 10.35 -0.09 15.04
N LEU A 147 9.81 -1.10 15.75
CA LEU A 147 9.16 -0.89 17.05
C LEU A 147 10.14 -0.60 18.19
N GLY A 148 11.25 -1.35 18.26
CA GLY A 148 12.21 -1.27 19.36
C GLY A 148 12.73 0.14 19.67
N PRO A 149 13.32 0.85 18.68
CA PRO A 149 13.84 2.20 18.88
C PRO A 149 12.79 3.20 19.36
N ARG A 150 11.51 3.03 18.98
CA ARG A 150 10.40 3.92 19.37
C ARG A 150 10.01 3.70 20.82
N LEU A 151 9.92 2.43 21.25
CA LEU A 151 9.69 2.10 22.64
C LEU A 151 10.87 2.57 23.50
N ALA A 152 12.11 2.33 23.06
CA ALA A 152 13.29 2.83 23.79
C ALA A 152 13.30 4.35 23.93
N ALA A 153 12.89 5.10 22.89
CA ALA A 153 12.74 6.55 22.96
C ALA A 153 11.68 6.98 23.99
N ILE A 154 10.51 6.33 23.98
CA ILE A 154 9.46 6.62 24.97
C ILE A 154 9.94 6.26 26.38
N GLY A 155 10.61 5.14 26.57
CA GLY A 155 11.18 4.76 27.86
C GLY A 155 12.14 5.82 28.41
N ALA A 156 12.95 6.43 27.55
CA ALA A 156 13.81 7.56 27.92
C ALA A 156 13.01 8.83 28.24
N GLU A 157 11.98 9.18 27.46
CA GLU A 157 11.10 10.32 27.77
C GLU A 157 10.43 10.15 29.14
N LEU A 158 9.90 8.95 29.42
CA LEU A 158 9.29 8.62 30.72
C LEU A 158 10.30 8.69 31.87
N ALA A 159 11.54 8.22 31.66
CA ALA A 159 12.59 8.29 32.68
C ALA A 159 13.00 9.75 33.00
N LEU A 160 12.83 10.67 32.05
CA LEU A 160 13.02 12.11 32.24
C LEU A 160 11.80 12.79 32.89
N GLY A 161 10.77 12.04 33.28
CA GLY A 161 9.56 12.56 33.90
C GLY A 161 8.53 13.09 32.91
N ALA A 162 8.61 12.72 31.62
CA ALA A 162 7.57 13.09 30.67
C ALA A 162 6.23 12.45 31.06
N PRO A 163 5.11 13.18 30.92
CA PRO A 163 3.78 12.66 31.23
C PRO A 163 3.45 11.46 30.32
N PRO A 164 3.12 10.29 30.88
CA PRO A 164 2.97 9.06 30.11
C PRO A 164 1.83 9.12 29.11
N GLU A 165 0.73 9.79 29.44
CA GLU A 165 -0.45 9.95 28.58
C GLU A 165 -0.08 10.64 27.26
N LEU A 166 0.70 11.71 27.35
CA LEU A 166 1.20 12.47 26.20
C LEU A 166 2.17 11.66 25.35
N CYS A 167 3.02 10.84 25.97
CA CYS A 167 3.94 9.95 25.25
C CYS A 167 3.16 8.90 24.44
N TRP A 168 2.16 8.27 25.05
CA TRP A 168 1.31 7.28 24.38
C TRP A 168 0.45 7.90 23.29
N HIS A 169 -0.18 9.04 23.58
CA HIS A 169 -0.99 9.77 22.61
C HIS A 169 -0.19 10.12 21.35
N ARG A 170 1.01 10.71 21.54
CA ARG A 170 1.93 11.06 20.44
C ARG A 170 2.34 9.82 19.63
N LEU A 171 2.60 8.68 20.28
CA LEU A 171 2.92 7.43 19.59
C LEU A 171 1.78 7.01 18.65
N GLY A 172 0.54 7.09 19.12
CA GLY A 172 -0.65 6.75 18.34
C GLY A 172 -0.90 7.69 17.15
N GLU A 173 -0.66 8.99 17.33
CA GLU A 173 -0.80 9.98 16.24
C GLU A 173 0.29 9.83 15.16
N GLN A 174 1.51 9.51 15.57
CA GLN A 174 2.63 9.33 14.63
C GLN A 174 2.53 7.99 13.89
N HIS A 175 2.01 6.96 14.54
CA HIS A 175 1.95 5.60 14.03
C HIS A 175 0.55 5.00 14.21
N PRO A 176 -0.31 5.10 13.17
CA PRO A 176 -1.67 4.58 13.21
C PRO A 176 -1.74 3.09 13.58
N SER A 177 -0.77 2.28 13.16
CA SER A 177 -0.67 0.86 13.53
C SER A 177 -0.53 0.65 15.04
N LEU A 178 0.15 1.56 15.74
CA LEU A 178 0.37 1.49 17.20
C LEU A 178 -0.74 2.18 18.00
N ALA A 179 -1.67 2.88 17.34
CA ALA A 179 -2.74 3.61 18.01
C ALA A 179 -3.60 2.74 18.96
N PRO A 180 -3.93 1.46 18.65
CA PRO A 180 -4.62 0.59 19.61
C PRO A 180 -3.81 0.34 20.89
N LEU A 181 -2.50 0.13 20.76
CA LEU A 181 -1.60 -0.10 21.89
C LEU A 181 -1.44 1.17 22.72
N ALA A 182 -1.24 2.32 22.06
CA ALA A 182 -1.19 3.63 22.70
C ALA A 182 -2.43 3.90 23.54
N ARG A 183 -3.64 3.69 23.01
CA ARG A 183 -4.90 3.90 23.75
C ARG A 183 -5.05 2.97 24.96
N CYS A 184 -4.59 1.73 24.86
CA CYS A 184 -4.58 0.81 25.99
C CYS A 184 -3.67 1.33 27.12
N LEU A 185 -2.47 1.77 26.76
CA LEU A 185 -1.49 2.30 27.72
C LEU A 185 -1.92 3.64 28.32
N GLU A 186 -2.41 4.57 27.50
CA GLU A 186 -2.97 5.86 27.94
C GLU A 186 -4.09 5.66 28.96
N ARG A 187 -5.03 4.74 28.69
CA ARG A 187 -6.12 4.43 29.64
C ARG A 187 -5.61 3.80 30.93
N SER A 188 -4.60 2.95 30.88
CA SER A 188 -3.99 2.38 32.08
C SER A 188 -3.22 3.43 32.90
N SER A 189 -2.55 4.38 32.24
CA SER A 189 -1.83 5.46 32.91
C SER A 189 -2.78 6.42 33.64
N LEU A 190 -3.89 6.80 33.01
CA LEU A 190 -4.90 7.66 33.62
C LEU A 190 -5.67 6.98 34.75
N GLY A 191 -6.01 5.70 34.59
CA GLY A 191 -6.90 4.98 35.49
C GLY A 191 -6.22 4.17 36.59
N GLY A 192 -4.89 4.04 36.57
CA GLY A 192 -4.14 3.17 37.49
C GLY A 192 -4.45 1.68 37.37
N VAL A 193 -5.25 1.27 36.38
CA VAL A 193 -5.67 -0.12 36.17
C VAL A 193 -4.55 -0.91 35.49
N PRO A 194 -4.26 -2.16 35.92
CA PRO A 194 -3.23 -2.98 35.29
C PRO A 194 -3.41 -3.12 33.78
N ALA A 195 -2.37 -2.74 33.01
CA ALA A 195 -2.39 -2.77 31.56
C ALA A 195 -2.29 -4.19 30.95
N ALA A 196 -1.86 -5.18 31.72
CA ALA A 196 -1.51 -6.52 31.23
C ALA A 196 -2.67 -7.22 30.52
N GLY A 197 -3.86 -7.27 31.12
CA GLY A 197 -5.04 -7.92 30.54
C GLY A 197 -5.45 -7.30 29.18
N PRO A 198 -5.68 -5.98 29.09
CA PRO A 198 -5.97 -5.31 27.83
C PRO A 198 -4.90 -5.50 26.75
N LEU A 199 -3.62 -5.51 27.12
CA LEU A 199 -2.51 -5.73 26.18
C LEU A 199 -2.48 -7.16 25.62
N ILE A 200 -2.72 -8.17 26.46
CA ILE A 200 -2.86 -9.57 26.02
C ILE A 200 -4.06 -9.69 25.09
N GLY A 201 -5.21 -9.12 25.46
CA GLY A 201 -6.41 -9.10 24.61
C GLY A 201 -6.16 -8.45 23.24
N LEU A 202 -5.40 -7.35 23.22
CA LEU A 202 -5.00 -6.67 22.00
C LEU A 202 -4.06 -7.53 21.13
N ALA A 203 -3.10 -8.23 21.72
CA ALA A 203 -2.23 -9.16 20.99
C ALA A 203 -3.03 -10.32 20.36
N GLN A 204 -3.95 -10.92 21.11
CA GLN A 204 -4.83 -11.99 20.63
C GLN A 204 -5.79 -11.50 19.55
N GLY A 205 -6.35 -10.30 19.71
CA GLY A 205 -7.19 -9.64 18.70
C GLY A 205 -6.45 -9.45 17.37
N GLN A 206 -5.17 -9.08 17.43
CA GLN A 206 -4.36 -8.88 16.23
C GLN A 206 -3.97 -10.20 15.55
N ARG A 207 -3.63 -11.23 16.33
CA ARG A 207 -3.39 -12.58 15.78
C ARG A 207 -4.64 -13.17 15.13
N THR A 208 -5.80 -13.04 15.77
CA THR A 208 -7.07 -13.52 15.21
C THR A 208 -7.46 -12.74 13.94
N ALA A 209 -7.24 -11.43 13.90
CA ALA A 209 -7.45 -10.63 12.70
C ALA A 209 -6.50 -11.06 11.55
N ALA A 210 -5.23 -11.33 11.86
CA ALA A 210 -4.26 -11.82 10.89
C ALA A 210 -4.64 -13.21 10.33
N ALA A 211 -5.09 -14.12 11.20
CA ALA A 211 -5.57 -15.44 10.79
C ALA A 211 -6.81 -15.35 9.89
N ARG A 212 -7.78 -14.48 10.23
CA ARG A 212 -8.96 -14.22 9.39
C ARG A 212 -8.55 -13.69 8.01
N ALA A 213 -7.63 -12.73 7.96
CA ALA A 213 -7.13 -12.18 6.69
C ALA A 213 -6.42 -13.24 5.84
N ALA A 214 -5.64 -14.13 6.46
CA ALA A 214 -5.02 -15.27 5.77
C ALA A 214 -6.08 -16.21 5.19
N HIS A 215 -7.09 -16.59 5.97
CA HIS A 215 -8.19 -17.44 5.50
C HIS A 215 -8.96 -16.81 4.34
N THR A 216 -9.22 -15.50 4.38
CA THR A 216 -9.85 -14.78 3.24
C THR A 216 -9.00 -14.86 1.98
N ARG A 217 -7.66 -14.77 2.09
CA ARG A 217 -6.75 -14.89 0.94
C ARG A 217 -6.78 -16.29 0.35
N VAL A 218 -6.80 -17.33 1.20
CA VAL A 218 -6.91 -18.73 0.76
C VAL A 218 -8.22 -18.97 0.02
N ARG A 219 -9.36 -18.50 0.56
CA ARG A 219 -10.68 -18.63 -0.11
C ARG A 219 -10.70 -17.94 -1.47
N ARG A 220 -10.11 -16.74 -1.58
CA ARG A 220 -10.00 -16.04 -2.87
C ARG A 220 -9.11 -16.78 -3.86
N ALA A 221 -8.00 -17.35 -3.40
CA ALA A 221 -7.13 -18.16 -4.26
C ALA A 221 -7.86 -19.40 -4.79
N ALA A 222 -8.67 -20.06 -3.97
CA ALA A 222 -9.49 -21.20 -4.40
C ALA A 222 -10.49 -20.81 -5.51
N VAL A 223 -11.19 -19.69 -5.36
CA VAL A 223 -12.11 -19.17 -6.40
C VAL A 223 -11.36 -18.81 -7.68
N LEU A 224 -10.21 -18.15 -7.57
CA LEU A 224 -9.40 -17.79 -8.73
C LEU A 224 -8.80 -19.02 -9.43
N ALA A 225 -8.54 -20.10 -8.70
CA ALA A 225 -8.05 -21.36 -9.25
C ALA A 225 -9.12 -22.11 -10.06
N THR A 226 -10.39 -22.05 -9.64
CA THR A 226 -11.50 -22.70 -10.35
C THR A 226 -12.14 -21.82 -11.43
N ALA A 227 -11.94 -20.51 -11.37
CA ALA A 227 -12.43 -19.55 -12.38
C ALA A 227 -12.12 -19.90 -13.85
N PRO A 228 -10.88 -20.30 -14.24
CA PRO A 228 -10.60 -20.63 -15.65
C PRO A 228 -11.36 -21.88 -16.12
N LEU A 229 -11.58 -22.87 -15.25
CA LEU A 229 -12.37 -24.06 -15.59
C LEU A 229 -13.83 -23.70 -15.86
N GLY A 230 -14.43 -22.86 -15.00
CA GLY A 230 -15.78 -22.35 -15.20
C GLY A 230 -15.91 -21.52 -16.48
N LEU A 231 -14.91 -20.68 -16.78
CA LEU A 231 -14.87 -19.89 -18.01
C LEU A 231 -14.81 -20.76 -19.27
N CYS A 232 -14.08 -21.89 -19.24
CA CYS A 232 -14.01 -22.83 -20.35
C CYS A 232 -15.28 -23.70 -20.47
N PHE A 233 -15.92 -24.04 -19.36
CA PHE A 233 -17.10 -24.91 -19.37
C PHE A 233 -18.39 -24.19 -19.80
N LEU A 234 -18.51 -22.90 -19.47
CA LEU A 234 -19.67 -22.08 -19.84
C LEU A 234 -19.98 -22.07 -21.36
N PRO A 235 -19.04 -21.77 -22.27
CA PRO A 235 -19.32 -21.77 -23.71
C PRO A 235 -19.62 -23.17 -24.25
N ALA A 236 -18.93 -24.20 -23.74
CA ALA A 236 -19.18 -25.58 -24.15
C ALA A 236 -20.60 -26.03 -23.77
N PHE A 237 -21.05 -25.73 -22.55
CA PHE A 237 -22.40 -26.04 -22.10
C PHE A 237 -23.48 -25.31 -22.92
N VAL A 238 -23.25 -24.05 -23.29
CA VAL A 238 -24.19 -23.29 -24.12
C VAL A 238 -24.33 -23.93 -25.50
N LEU A 239 -23.21 -24.26 -26.15
CA LEU A 239 -23.19 -24.83 -27.49
C LEU A 239 -23.79 -26.24 -27.54
N ILE A 240 -23.51 -27.07 -26.54
CA ILE A 240 -23.93 -28.49 -26.52
C ILE A 240 -25.32 -28.65 -25.90
N GLY A 241 -25.64 -27.90 -24.85
CA GLY A 241 -26.88 -28.07 -24.08
C GLY A 241 -27.99 -27.09 -24.49
N VAL A 242 -27.71 -25.79 -24.46
CA VAL A 242 -28.75 -24.76 -24.55
C VAL A 242 -29.18 -24.49 -25.99
N VAL A 243 -28.22 -24.32 -26.91
CA VAL A 243 -28.49 -23.97 -28.31
C VAL A 243 -29.41 -25.00 -29.00
N PRO A 244 -29.17 -26.32 -28.91
CA PRO A 244 -30.03 -27.29 -29.59
C PRO A 244 -31.47 -27.28 -29.08
N VAL A 245 -31.66 -27.09 -27.77
CA VAL A 245 -32.99 -27.04 -27.14
C VAL A 245 -33.77 -25.81 -27.62
N VAL A 246 -33.14 -24.64 -27.65
CA VAL A 246 -33.80 -23.41 -28.12
C VAL A 246 -34.16 -23.51 -29.61
N VAL A 247 -33.27 -24.06 -30.43
CA VAL A 247 -33.54 -24.30 -31.86
C VAL A 247 -34.73 -25.26 -32.03
N GLY A 248 -34.77 -26.37 -31.29
CA GLY A 248 -35.87 -27.33 -31.36
C GLY A 248 -37.23 -26.78 -30.88
N LEU A 249 -37.24 -25.86 -29.92
CA LEU A 249 -38.47 -25.19 -29.47
C LEU A 249 -38.94 -24.17 -30.51
N THR A 250 -38.05 -23.31 -30.99
CA THR A 250 -38.40 -22.28 -31.99
C THR A 250 -38.88 -22.89 -33.31
N SER A 251 -38.31 -24.03 -33.74
CA SER A 251 -38.76 -24.73 -34.94
C SER A 251 -40.18 -25.29 -34.80
N ARG A 252 -40.56 -25.79 -33.61
CA ARG A 252 -41.91 -26.30 -33.37
C ARG A 252 -42.97 -25.20 -33.36
N PHE A 253 -42.65 -24.05 -32.77
CA PHE A 253 -43.56 -22.89 -32.79
C PHE A 253 -43.71 -22.29 -34.18
N ALA A 254 -42.65 -22.26 -34.99
CA ALA A 254 -42.71 -21.77 -36.37
C ALA A 254 -43.51 -22.67 -37.32
N GLN A 255 -43.72 -23.95 -36.99
CA GLN A 255 -44.54 -24.89 -37.78
C GLN A 255 -46.03 -24.89 -37.38
N ALA A 256 -46.36 -24.33 -36.22
CA ALA A 256 -47.73 -24.27 -35.69
C ALA A 256 -48.48 -22.98 -36.08
N MET A 257 -47.80 -22.06 -36.78
CA MET A 257 -48.36 -20.85 -37.38
C MET A 257 -48.45 -21.03 -38.89
#